data_AF-A0A8C6SD32-F1
#
_entry.id   AF-A0A8C6SD32-F1
#
_cell.length_a   1.000
_cell.length_b   1.000
_cell.length_c   1.000
_cell.angle_alpha   90.00
_cell.angle_beta   90.00
_cell.angle_gamma   90.00
#
_symmetry.space_group_name_H-M   'P 1'
#
loop_
_entity.id
_entity.type
_entity.pdbx_description
1 polymer ?
#
loop_
_entity_poly.entity_id
_entity_poly.type
_entity_poly.pdbx_seq_one_letter_code
_entity_poly.pdbx_strand_id
1 'polypeptide(L)'
;MEDAIQTMVKVYLKSSKGKESLGKKEFQNLVKSQLGNILTGSDSKEAINNMAAGLDENQDGKVAFPEYMTLIGYLATSLSEQRCMTKDDFLNTTQALK
;
A
#
# COMPACT_ATOMS: atom_id res chain seq x y z
N MET A 1 9.02 -16.22 -1.65
CA MET A 1 9.53 -14.87 -1.29
C MET A 1 10.04 -14.15 -2.53
N GLU A 2 10.91 -14.77 -3.33
CA GLU A 2 11.37 -14.25 -4.62
C GLU A 2 10.22 -13.83 -5.56
N ASP A 3 9.22 -14.69 -5.78
CA ASP A 3 8.06 -14.37 -6.63
C ASP A 3 7.27 -13.15 -6.17
N ALA A 4 7.19 -12.92 -4.85
CA ALA A 4 6.48 -11.77 -4.30
C ALA A 4 7.24 -10.48 -4.61
N ILE A 5 8.56 -10.49 -4.46
CA ILE A 5 9.43 -9.35 -4.81
C ILE A 5 9.33 -9.06 -6.31
N GLN A 6 9.41 -10.09 -7.16
CA GLN A 6 9.23 -9.94 -8.60
C GLN A 6 7.85 -9.37 -8.96
N THR A 7 6.81 -9.81 -8.26
CA THR A 7 5.44 -9.30 -8.46
C THR A 7 5.35 -7.83 -8.10
N MET A 8 5.93 -7.39 -6.98
CA MET A 8 5.96 -5.99 -6.57
C MET A 8 6.62 -5.09 -7.63
N VAL A 9 7.77 -5.53 -8.17
CA VAL A 9 8.47 -4.81 -9.25
C VAL A 9 7.62 -4.77 -10.53
N LYS A 10 7.03 -5.91 -10.93
CA LYS A 10 6.18 -5.99 -12.14
C LYS A 10 4.96 -5.08 -12.03
N VAL A 11 4.30 -5.05 -10.87
CA VAL A 11 3.14 -4.18 -10.62
C VAL A 11 3.55 -2.71 -10.77
N TYR A 12 4.65 -2.31 -10.15
CA TYR A 12 5.17 -0.95 -10.27
C TYR A 12 5.48 -0.57 -11.73
N LEU A 13 6.25 -1.39 -12.45
CA LEU A 13 6.63 -1.12 -13.84
C LEU A 13 5.43 -1.08 -14.79
N LYS A 14 4.43 -1.93 -14.55
CA LYS A 14 3.18 -1.94 -15.32
C LYS A 14 2.43 -0.61 -15.15
N SER A 15 2.36 -0.09 -13.92
CA SER A 15 1.73 1.19 -13.63
C SER A 15 2.56 2.38 -14.07
N SER A 16 3.89 2.30 -14.04
CA SER A 16 4.76 3.39 -14.53
C SER A 16 4.82 3.44 -16.06
N LYS A 17 4.22 2.46 -16.75
CA LYS A 17 4.29 2.28 -18.21
C LYS A 17 5.74 2.20 -18.70
N GLY A 18 6.59 1.52 -17.93
CA GLY A 18 8.02 1.37 -18.21
C GLY A 18 8.88 2.59 -17.87
N LYS A 19 8.33 3.58 -17.16
CA LYS A 19 9.09 4.73 -16.66
C LYS A 19 9.73 4.43 -15.31
N GLU A 20 10.73 5.25 -14.95
CA GLU A 20 11.43 5.16 -13.66
C GLU A 20 10.56 5.62 -12.47
N SER A 21 9.52 6.44 -12.71
CA SER A 21 8.64 6.99 -11.68
C SER A 21 7.16 7.00 -12.08
N LEU A 22 6.29 6.91 -11.08
CA LEU A 22 4.83 7.03 -11.19
C LEU A 22 4.41 8.48 -11.05
N GLY A 23 3.73 9.04 -12.05
CA GLY A 23 3.03 10.32 -11.86
C GLY A 23 1.80 10.14 -10.98
N LYS A 24 1.26 11.23 -10.42
CA LYS A 24 0.07 11.23 -9.54
C LYS A 24 -1.09 10.38 -10.06
N LYS A 25 -1.40 10.47 -11.36
CA LYS A 25 -2.49 9.69 -11.99
C LYS A 25 -2.20 8.19 -12.04
N GLU A 26 -0.97 7.81 -12.36
CA GLU A 26 -0.57 6.40 -12.44
C GLU A 26 -0.51 5.78 -11.05
N PHE A 27 0.03 6.51 -10.06
CA PHE A 27 -0.01 6.10 -8.65
C PHE A 27 -1.45 5.93 -8.15
N GLN A 28 -2.33 6.87 -8.48
CA GLN A 28 -3.74 6.77 -8.12
C GLN A 28 -4.41 5.51 -8.68
N ASN A 29 -4.13 5.18 -9.94
CA ASN A 29 -4.64 3.96 -10.56
C ASN A 29 -4.05 2.70 -9.92
N LEU A 30 -2.75 2.69 -9.59
CA LEU A 30 -2.10 1.57 -8.90
C LEU A 30 -2.76 1.30 -7.55
N VAL A 31 -2.92 2.34 -6.72
CA VAL A 31 -3.51 2.21 -5.38
C VAL A 31 -4.93 1.68 -5.47
N LYS A 32 -5.75 2.24 -6.37
CA LYS A 32 -7.13 1.77 -6.57
C LYS A 32 -7.21 0.33 -7.08
N SER A 33 -6.35 -0.04 -8.01
CA SER A 33 -6.43 -1.36 -8.65
C SER A 33 -5.82 -2.49 -7.82
N GLN A 34 -4.75 -2.23 -7.07
CA GLN A 34 -3.94 -3.26 -6.42
C GLN A 34 -4.03 -3.22 -4.89
N LEU A 35 -4.27 -2.04 -4.31
CA LEU A 35 -4.21 -1.82 -2.86
C LEU A 35 -5.59 -1.47 -2.26
N GLY A 36 -6.63 -1.37 -3.09
CA GLY A 36 -7.95 -0.93 -2.64
C GLY A 36 -8.62 -1.82 -1.60
N ASN A 37 -8.30 -3.12 -1.60
CA ASN A 37 -8.81 -4.05 -0.59
C ASN A 37 -8.07 -3.97 0.75
N ILE A 38 -6.91 -3.31 0.79
CA ILE A 38 -6.06 -3.19 1.99
C ILE A 38 -6.22 -1.79 2.59
N LEU A 39 -6.33 -0.75 1.76
CA LEU A 39 -6.48 0.63 2.18
C LEU A 39 -7.95 1.02 2.34
N THR A 40 -8.41 1.12 3.58
CA THR A 40 -9.67 1.81 3.90
C THR A 40 -9.56 3.29 3.49
N GLY A 41 -10.21 3.68 2.39
CA GLY A 41 -10.15 5.06 1.86
C GLY A 41 -9.45 5.21 0.51
N SER A 42 -9.05 4.12 -0.15
CA SER A 42 -8.55 4.13 -1.54
C SER A 42 -9.54 4.69 -2.57
N ASP A 43 -10.81 4.88 -2.20
CA ASP A 43 -11.81 5.47 -3.08
C ASP A 43 -11.64 6.98 -3.21
N SER A 44 -11.10 7.64 -2.18
CA SER A 44 -10.91 9.09 -2.14
C SER A 44 -9.65 9.51 -2.92
N LYS A 45 -9.88 10.27 -4.00
CA LYS A 45 -8.80 10.87 -4.80
C LYS A 45 -7.92 11.80 -3.99
N GLU A 46 -8.50 12.56 -3.06
CA GLU A 46 -7.76 13.48 -2.19
C GLU A 46 -6.88 12.73 -1.20
N ALA A 47 -7.39 11.65 -0.60
CA ALA A 47 -6.60 10.82 0.31
C ALA A 47 -5.39 10.21 -0.42
N ILE A 48 -5.59 9.69 -1.63
CA ILE A 48 -4.48 9.13 -2.42
C ILE A 48 -3.48 10.22 -2.84
N ASN A 49 -3.95 11.42 -3.20
CA ASN A 49 -3.07 12.53 -3.54
C ASN A 49 -2.23 12.99 -2.34
N ASN A 50 -2.83 13.11 -1.16
CA ASN A 50 -2.11 13.44 0.06
C ASN A 50 -1.11 12.36 0.45
N MET A 51 -1.47 11.09 0.26
CA MET A 51 -0.56 9.97 0.44
C MET A 51 0.62 10.02 -0.52
N ALA A 52 0.37 10.26 -1.82
CA ALA A 52 1.44 10.44 -2.81
C ALA A 52 2.38 11.58 -2.41
N ALA A 53 1.83 12.72 -1.98
CA ALA A 53 2.62 13.85 -1.51
C ALA A 53 3.40 13.57 -0.21
N GLY A 54 2.89 12.71 0.66
CA GLY A 54 3.59 12.27 1.87
C GLY A 54 4.71 11.26 1.61
N LEU A 55 4.68 10.58 0.46
CA LEU A 55 5.72 9.64 0.02
C LEU A 55 6.80 10.31 -0.85
N ASP A 56 6.47 11.42 -1.49
CA ASP A 56 7.34 12.22 -2.36
C ASP A 56 8.37 13.01 -1.52
N GLU A 57 9.36 12.30 -0.98
CA GLU A 57 10.40 12.87 -0.10
C GLU A 57 11.33 13.83 -0.86
N ASN A 58 11.57 13.56 -2.14
CA ASN A 58 12.43 14.40 -2.99
C ASN A 58 11.68 15.59 -3.61
N GLN A 59 10.36 15.67 -3.42
CA GLN A 59 9.47 16.72 -3.89
C GLN A 59 9.49 16.92 -5.42
N ASP A 60 9.70 15.84 -6.19
CA ASP A 60 9.71 15.87 -7.66
C ASP A 60 8.30 15.78 -8.29
N GLY A 61 7.27 15.60 -7.45
CA GLY A 61 5.87 15.49 -7.84
C GLY A 61 5.48 14.11 -8.39
N LYS A 62 6.36 13.11 -8.23
CA LYS A 62 6.20 11.73 -8.68
C LYS A 62 6.48 10.77 -7.51
N VAL A 63 6.29 9.49 -7.77
CA VAL A 63 6.58 8.41 -6.81
C VAL A 63 7.52 7.44 -7.49
N ALA A 64 8.78 7.47 -7.10
CA ALA A 64 9.82 6.55 -7.51
C ALA A 64 9.65 5.19 -6.82
N PHE A 65 10.42 4.19 -7.26
CA PHE A 65 10.32 2.84 -6.72
C PHE A 65 10.60 2.77 -5.20
N PRO A 66 11.62 3.46 -4.65
CA PRO A 66 11.87 3.48 -3.21
C PRO A 66 10.69 4.07 -2.41
N GLU A 67 10.11 5.17 -2.88
CA GLU A 67 8.96 5.83 -2.24
C GLU A 67 7.70 4.93 -2.29
N TYR A 68 7.52 4.20 -3.39
CA TYR A 68 6.52 3.14 -3.47
C TYR A 68 6.77 2.00 -2.47
N MET A 69 8.03 1.59 -2.24
CA MET A 69 8.36 0.57 -1.23
C MET A 69 8.05 1.06 0.19
N THR A 70 8.24 2.34 0.49
CA THR A 70 7.83 2.93 1.79
C THR A 70 6.34 2.72 2.03
N LEU A 71 5.49 2.96 1.03
CA LEU A 71 4.06 2.68 1.12
C LEU A 71 3.79 1.20 1.37
N ILE A 72 4.40 0.30 0.61
CA ILE A 72 4.18 -1.14 0.78
C ILE A 72 4.63 -1.59 2.17
N GLY A 73 5.74 -1.06 2.68
CA GLY A 73 6.20 -1.31 4.05
C GLY A 73 5.17 -0.88 5.08
N TYR A 74 4.62 0.32 4.95
CA TYR A 74 3.55 0.81 5.83
C TYR A 74 2.31 -0.11 5.80
N LEU A 75 1.88 -0.52 4.60
CA LEU A 75 0.74 -1.43 4.44
C LEU A 75 1.01 -2.81 5.01
N ALA A 76 2.21 -3.35 4.81
CA ALA A 76 2.60 -4.64 5.35
C ALA A 76 2.62 -4.63 6.88
N THR A 77 3.13 -3.55 7.49
CA THR A 77 3.10 -3.35 8.94
C THR A 77 1.67 -3.26 9.45
N SER A 78 0.83 -2.40 8.87
CA SER A 78 -0.56 -2.25 9.27
C SER A 78 -1.35 -3.55 9.13
N LEU A 79 -1.16 -4.28 8.03
CA LEU A 79 -1.81 -5.59 7.83
C LEU A 79 -1.31 -6.64 8.82
N SER A 80 -0.01 -6.62 9.16
CA SER A 80 0.56 -7.49 10.19
C SER A 80 -0.05 -7.19 11.56
N GLU A 81 -0.19 -5.92 11.93
CA GLU A 81 -0.84 -5.47 13.16
C GLU A 81 -2.31 -5.92 13.21
N GLN A 82 -3.08 -5.69 12.14
CA GLN A 82 -4.48 -6.15 12.05
C GLN A 82 -4.60 -7.67 12.22
N ARG A 83 -3.68 -8.44 11.64
CA ARG A 83 -3.66 -9.91 11.79
C ARG A 83 -3.18 -10.37 13.17
N CYS A 84 -2.40 -9.55 13.86
CA CYS A 84 -2.02 -9.80 15.25
C CYS A 84 -3.21 -9.51 16.17
N MET A 85 -3.88 -8.36 16.01
CA MET A 85 -5.03 -7.96 16.83
C MET A 85 -6.26 -8.88 16.65
N THR A 86 -6.51 -9.37 15.43
CA THR A 86 -7.60 -10.33 15.19
C THR A 86 -7.39 -11.69 15.87
N LYS A 87 -6.16 -12.03 16.30
CA LYS A 87 -5.91 -13.21 17.15
C LYS A 87 -6.30 -12.95 18.62
N ASP A 88 -6.09 -11.75 19.13
CA ASP A 88 -6.44 -11.39 20.51
C ASP A 88 -7.96 -11.31 20.72
N ASP A 89 -8.72 -10.78 19.76
CA ASP A 89 -10.20 -10.73 19.86
C ASP A 89 -10.86 -12.12 19.79
N PHE A 90 -10.28 -13.06 19.02
CA PHE A 90 -10.78 -14.44 18.94
C PHE A 90 -10.45 -15.26 20.19
N LEU A 91 -9.31 -15.02 20.85
CA LEU A 91 -8.99 -15.66 22.13
C LEU A 91 -9.84 -15.12 23.30
N ASN A 92 -10.14 -13.82 23.32
CA ASN A 92 -10.91 -13.20 24.40
C ASN A 92 -12.40 -13.56 24.36
N THR A 93 -13.01 -13.65 23.17
CA THR A 93 -14.42 -14.06 23.03
C THR A 93 -14.66 -15.52 23.41
N THR A 94 -13.67 -16.40 23.26
CA THR A 94 -13.78 -17.82 23.64
C THR A 94 -13.66 -18.04 25.16
N GLN A 95 -12.99 -17.13 25.89
CA GLN A 95 -12.92 -17.18 27.36
C GLN A 95 -14.14 -16.57 28.05
N ALA A 96 -14.83 -15.62 27.41
CA ALA A 96 -16.05 -15.01 27.96
C ALA A 96 -17.31 -15.90 27.88
N LEU A 97 -17.21 -17.06 27.22
CA LEU A 97 -18.30 -18.05 27.07
C LEU A 97 -18.08 -19.32 27.92
N LYS A 98 -17.14 -19.31 28.87
CA LYS A 98 -16.96 -20.34 29.90
C LYS A 98 -17.17 -19.75 31.28
#